data_AF-A0A2T5B1Y8-F1
#
_entry.id   AF-A0A2T5B1Y8-F1
#
_cell.length_a   1.000
_cell.length_b   1.000
_cell.length_c   1.000
_cell.angle_alpha   90.00
_cell.angle_beta   90.00
_cell.angle_gamma   90.00
#
_symmetry.space_group_name_H-M   'P 1'
#
loop_
_entity.id
_entity.type
_entity.pdbx_description
1 polymer ?
#
loop_
_entity_poly.entity_id
_entity_poly.type
_entity_poly.pdbx_seq_one_letter_code
_entity_poly.pdbx_strand_id
1 'polypeptide(L)'
;MATGLLVGADGRLVEGPAAALRCEAPKPEYVGTSFIETYLYDADRRHPAAAKATGDGSLFAVTTGKGILGHREADAILHTYVALNRPQEWIVAPDGRLNSPRSSPMGKPPWSRCAPPP
;
A
#
# COMPACT_ATOMS: atom_id res chain seq x y z
N MET A 1 -39.55 -3.97 0.99
CA MET A 1 -39.05 -5.31 1.34
C MET A 1 -38.11 -5.15 2.52
N ALA A 2 -38.23 -5.99 3.55
CA ALA A 2 -37.36 -5.96 4.74
C ALA A 2 -36.60 -7.29 4.84
N THR A 3 -35.35 -7.25 5.30
CA THR A 3 -34.53 -8.44 5.57
C THR A 3 -34.67 -8.87 7.03
N GLY A 4 -34.69 -10.18 7.29
CA GLY A 4 -34.74 -10.77 8.64
C GLY A 4 -33.36 -11.00 9.27
N LEU A 5 -32.27 -10.86 8.52
CA LEU A 5 -30.89 -11.01 9.00
C LEU A 5 -29.93 -10.16 8.15
N LEU A 6 -29.01 -9.45 8.81
CA LEU A 6 -27.95 -8.69 8.17
C LEU A 6 -26.59 -9.18 8.69
N VAL A 7 -25.71 -9.58 7.77
CA VAL A 7 -24.32 -9.96 8.07
C VAL A 7 -23.40 -8.91 7.45
N GLY A 8 -22.59 -8.26 8.28
CA GLY A 8 -21.58 -7.30 7.82
C GLY A 8 -20.36 -8.02 7.24
N ALA A 9 -20.24 -8.07 5.92
CA ALA A 9 -19.10 -8.63 5.19
C ALA A 9 -18.47 -7.61 4.21
N ASP A 10 -18.68 -6.33 4.47
CA ASP A 10 -18.31 -5.22 3.60
C ASP A 10 -16.84 -4.81 3.72
N GLY A 11 -16.08 -5.38 4.67
CA GLY A 11 -14.63 -5.16 4.85
C GLY A 11 -14.23 -3.72 5.17
N ARG A 12 -15.18 -2.78 5.13
CA ARG A 12 -14.98 -1.36 5.39
C ARG A 12 -15.05 -1.07 6.88
N LEU A 13 -14.14 -0.18 7.27
CA LEU A 13 -14.32 0.70 8.41
C LEU A 13 -15.44 1.69 8.02
N VAL A 14 -16.69 1.35 8.31
CA VAL A 14 -17.82 2.21 8.00
C VAL A 14 -17.96 3.25 9.11
N GLU A 15 -17.68 4.50 8.75
CA GLU A 15 -18.30 5.65 9.39
C GLU A 15 -19.68 5.89 8.75
N GLY A 16 -20.69 6.26 9.55
CA GLY A 16 -22.05 6.58 9.07
C GLY A 16 -23.18 5.61 9.49
N PRO A 17 -24.36 5.63 8.85
CA PRO A 17 -25.59 4.99 9.33
C PRO A 17 -25.51 3.47 9.50
N ALA A 18 -24.66 2.80 8.72
CA ALA A 18 -24.42 1.36 8.82
C ALA A 18 -23.65 0.97 10.10
N ALA A 19 -22.91 1.92 10.70
CA ALA A 19 -22.25 1.70 11.99
C ALA A 19 -23.28 1.51 13.12
N ALA A 20 -24.49 2.09 13.01
CA ALA A 20 -25.55 1.95 14.01
C ALA A 20 -26.14 0.53 14.09
N LEU A 21 -25.86 -0.33 13.11
CA LEU A 21 -26.27 -1.74 13.09
C LEU A 21 -25.21 -2.68 13.66
N ARG A 22 -24.02 -2.17 14.01
CA ARG A 22 -22.96 -2.93 14.67
C ARG A 22 -23.05 -2.71 16.19
N CYS A 23 -22.98 -3.78 16.98
CA CYS A 23 -22.69 -3.67 18.42
C CYS A 23 -21.36 -2.93 18.60
N GLU A 24 -21.16 -2.27 19.75
CA GLU A 24 -19.95 -1.50 20.09
C GLU A 24 -18.67 -2.17 19.59
N ALA A 25 -18.17 -1.69 18.45
CA ALA A 25 -16.94 -2.17 17.84
C ALA A 25 -15.82 -1.19 18.19
N PRO A 26 -14.65 -1.67 18.63
CA PRO A 26 -13.52 -0.80 18.92
C PRO A 26 -13.15 0.00 17.66
N LYS A 27 -12.82 1.27 17.87
CA LYS A 27 -12.30 2.10 16.79
C LYS A 27 -10.93 1.54 16.36
N PRO A 28 -10.67 1.40 15.05
CA PRO A 28 -9.36 1.00 14.57
C PRO A 28 -8.30 2.00 14.99
N GLU A 29 -7.19 1.50 15.48
CA GLU A 29 -6.01 2.29 15.83
C GLU A 29 -4.93 2.09 14.78
N TYR A 30 -4.17 3.14 14.51
CA TYR A 30 -3.05 3.05 13.58
C TYR A 30 -1.92 2.21 14.18
N VAL A 31 -1.57 1.14 13.49
CA VAL A 31 -0.62 0.12 13.99
C VAL A 31 0.85 0.48 13.78
N GLY A 32 1.15 1.70 13.28
CA GLY A 32 2.52 2.18 13.10
C GLY A 32 3.14 1.95 11.72
N THR A 33 2.43 1.29 10.80
CA THR A 33 2.89 1.04 9.42
C THR A 33 1.88 1.54 8.40
N SER A 34 2.37 2.27 7.40
CA SER A 34 1.60 2.70 6.24
C SER A 34 2.04 1.95 4.99
N PHE A 35 1.07 1.60 4.13
CA PHE A 35 1.32 1.00 2.82
C PHE A 35 0.94 2.00 1.74
N ILE A 36 1.85 2.23 0.79
CA ILE A 36 1.59 3.00 -0.42
C ILE A 36 1.56 2.01 -1.58
N GLU A 37 0.41 1.93 -2.24
CA GLU A 37 0.16 1.03 -3.35
C GLU A 37 0.32 1.75 -4.68
N THR A 38 0.99 1.12 -5.63
CA THR A 38 1.23 1.67 -6.96
C THR A 38 1.17 0.58 -8.02
N TYR A 39 0.77 0.99 -9.22
CA TYR A 39 0.62 0.10 -10.37
C TYR A 39 1.42 0.63 -11.54
N LEU A 40 2.17 -0.26 -12.19
CA LEU A 40 2.77 -0.02 -13.48
C LEU A 40 2.06 -0.88 -14.52
N TYR A 41 1.39 -0.23 -15.46
CA TYR A 41 0.67 -0.88 -16.56
C TYR A 41 1.57 -1.13 -17.77
N ASP A 42 1.24 -2.13 -18.58
CA ASP A 42 2.06 -2.60 -19.71
C ASP A 42 3.54 -2.79 -19.30
N ALA A 43 3.79 -3.33 -18.11
CA ALA A 43 5.08 -3.22 -17.44
C ALA A 43 6.22 -3.86 -18.24
N ASP A 44 5.97 -4.94 -18.97
CA ASP A 44 7.00 -5.58 -19.80
C ASP A 44 7.50 -4.66 -20.93
N ARG A 45 6.62 -3.78 -21.43
CA ARG A 45 6.94 -2.84 -22.52
C ARG A 45 7.42 -1.49 -21.99
N ARG A 46 6.71 -0.93 -21.00
CA ARG A 46 6.94 0.42 -20.47
C ARG A 46 7.98 0.46 -19.35
N HIS A 47 8.15 -0.64 -18.63
CA HIS A 47 8.97 -0.73 -17.42
C HIS A 47 9.81 -2.03 -17.36
N PRO A 48 10.53 -2.40 -18.44
CA PRO A 48 11.19 -3.70 -18.57
C PRO A 48 12.19 -4.01 -17.45
N ALA A 49 12.85 -2.98 -16.91
CA ALA A 49 13.76 -3.14 -15.76
C ALA A 49 13.01 -3.55 -14.47
N ALA A 50 11.86 -2.94 -14.18
CA ALA A 50 11.04 -3.28 -13.02
C ALA A 50 10.37 -4.66 -13.19
N ALA A 51 9.93 -4.95 -14.40
CA ALA A 51 9.40 -6.26 -14.82
C ALA A 51 10.42 -7.38 -14.61
N LYS A 52 11.67 -7.16 -15.04
CA LYS A 52 12.78 -8.10 -14.83
C LYS A 52 13.13 -8.24 -13.35
N ALA A 53 13.18 -7.14 -12.59
CA ALA A 53 13.49 -7.17 -11.16
C ALA A 53 12.42 -7.94 -10.36
N THR A 54 11.16 -7.86 -10.78
CA THR A 54 10.06 -8.59 -10.13
C THR A 54 10.08 -10.09 -10.47
N GLY A 55 10.60 -10.44 -11.66
CA GLY A 55 10.53 -11.80 -12.18
C GLY A 55 9.08 -12.23 -12.42
N ASP A 56 8.84 -13.53 -12.57
CA ASP A 56 7.50 -14.09 -12.87
C ASP A 56 6.65 -14.36 -11.63
N GLY A 57 7.17 -14.02 -10.44
CA GLY A 57 6.51 -14.25 -9.16
C GLY A 57 6.37 -12.97 -8.36
N SER A 58 6.98 -12.97 -7.17
CA SER A 58 6.94 -11.83 -6.25
C SER A 58 8.36 -11.41 -5.85
N LEU A 59 8.55 -10.10 -5.72
CA LEU A 59 9.73 -9.44 -5.22
C LEU A 59 9.51 -8.98 -3.78
N PHE A 60 10.50 -9.22 -2.92
CA PHE A 60 10.55 -8.70 -1.56
C PHE A 60 11.93 -8.07 -1.32
N ALA A 61 11.96 -6.75 -1.19
CA ALA A 61 13.14 -5.98 -0.80
C ALA A 61 12.87 -5.28 0.53
N VAL A 62 13.17 -5.98 1.63
CA VAL A 62 12.77 -5.59 2.99
C VAL A 62 13.98 -5.28 3.86
N THR A 63 13.86 -4.27 4.71
CA THR A 63 14.80 -3.96 5.78
C THR A 63 14.03 -3.47 7.01
N THR A 64 14.70 -3.24 8.14
CA THR A 64 14.03 -2.81 9.36
C THR A 64 13.24 -1.53 9.15
N GLY A 65 11.93 -1.60 9.39
CA GLY A 65 11.01 -0.46 9.32
C GLY A 65 10.61 0.01 7.92
N LYS A 66 11.04 -0.68 6.84
CA LYS A 66 10.59 -0.39 5.48
C LYS A 66 10.77 -1.55 4.52
N GLY A 67 9.91 -1.63 3.51
CA GLY A 67 10.05 -2.63 2.45
C GLY A 67 9.39 -2.22 1.15
N ILE A 68 9.87 -2.80 0.05
CA ILE A 68 9.20 -2.79 -1.25
C ILE A 68 8.79 -4.23 -1.54
N LEU A 69 7.50 -4.42 -1.80
CA LEU A 69 6.94 -5.70 -2.21
C LEU A 69 6.33 -5.51 -3.59
N GLY A 70 6.60 -6.40 -4.51
CA GLY A 70 6.07 -6.31 -5.87
C GLY A 70 5.62 -7.67 -6.36
N HIS A 71 4.57 -7.71 -7.17
CA HIS A 71 4.16 -8.94 -7.84
C HIS A 71 3.50 -8.62 -9.17
N ARG A 72 3.46 -9.63 -10.05
CA ARG A 72 2.79 -9.53 -11.34
C ARG A 72 1.33 -9.92 -11.22
N GLU A 73 0.48 -9.12 -11.83
CA GLU A 73 -0.93 -9.44 -12.05
C GLU A 73 -1.17 -9.72 -13.54
N ALA A 74 -2.42 -10.03 -13.89
CA ALA A 74 -2.85 -10.15 -15.28
C ALA A 74 -2.53 -8.87 -16.08
N ASP A 75 -2.51 -8.99 -17.40
CA ASP A 75 -2.33 -7.85 -18.32
C ASP A 75 -1.00 -7.09 -18.16
N ALA A 76 0.05 -7.81 -17.75
CA ALA A 76 1.39 -7.26 -17.53
C ALA A 76 1.41 -6.07 -16.55
N ILE A 77 0.57 -6.12 -15.51
CA ILE A 77 0.56 -5.13 -14.44
C ILE A 77 1.57 -5.53 -13.37
N LEU A 78 2.47 -4.61 -13.01
CA LEU A 78 3.24 -4.74 -11.77
C LEU A 78 2.54 -3.97 -10.68
N HIS A 79 2.15 -4.72 -9.65
CA HIS A 79 1.54 -4.17 -8.47
C HIS A 79 2.59 -4.13 -7.36
N THR A 80 2.86 -2.92 -6.85
CA THR A 80 3.92 -2.66 -5.88
C THR A 80 3.40 -1.97 -4.63
N TYR A 81 3.82 -2.47 -3.48
CA TYR A 81 3.64 -1.89 -2.16
C TYR A 81 4.94 -1.31 -1.62
N VAL A 82 4.86 -0.10 -1.08
CA VAL A 82 5.91 0.48 -0.23
C VAL A 82 5.39 0.51 1.20
N ALA A 83 5.95 -0.37 2.04
CA ALA A 83 5.63 -0.45 3.46
C ALA A 83 6.59 0.43 4.26
N LEU A 84 6.08 1.33 5.10
CA LEU A 84 6.89 2.26 5.90
C LEU A 84 6.38 2.33 7.35
N ASN A 85 7.27 2.08 8.29
CA ASN A 85 7.00 2.30 9.71
C ASN A 85 7.25 3.78 10.04
N ARG A 86 6.17 4.55 10.16
CA ARG A 86 6.19 5.99 10.43
C ARG A 86 4.98 6.38 11.29
N PRO A 87 5.07 7.45 12.10
CA PRO A 87 3.91 8.04 12.77
C PRO A 87 2.79 8.37 11.76
N GLN A 88 1.53 8.32 12.18
CA GLN A 88 0.38 8.56 11.29
C GLN A 88 0.44 9.95 10.65
N GLU A 89 0.93 10.93 11.41
CA GLU A 89 1.08 12.34 11.04
C GLU A 89 2.07 12.54 9.90
N TRP A 90 2.87 11.52 9.59
CA TRP A 90 3.75 11.55 8.42
C TRP A 90 2.96 11.52 7.11
N ILE A 91 1.88 10.72 7.05
CA ILE A 91 1.11 10.50 5.82
C ILE A 91 -0.28 11.15 5.84
N VAL A 92 -0.86 11.38 7.02
CA VAL A 92 -2.18 11.99 7.18
C VAL A 92 -2.07 13.20 8.10
N ALA A 93 -2.44 14.38 7.61
CA ALA A 93 -2.55 15.60 8.39
C ALA A 93 -3.68 15.49 9.45
N PRO A 94 -3.65 16.31 10.52
CA PRO A 94 -4.70 16.29 11.55
C PRO A 94 -6.13 16.52 11.03
N ASP A 95 -6.28 17.14 9.86
CA ASP A 95 -7.56 17.37 9.18
C ASP A 95 -7.99 16.21 8.25
N GLY A 96 -7.27 15.10 8.29
CA GLY A 96 -7.54 13.90 7.51
C GLY A 96 -7.00 13.91 6.07
N ARG A 97 -6.33 14.99 5.64
CA ARG A 97 -5.75 15.06 4.29
C ARG A 97 -4.45 14.28 4.19
N LEU A 98 -4.18 13.68 3.03
CA LEU A 98 -2.88 13.05 2.78
C LEU A 98 -1.78 14.10 2.66
N ASN A 99 -0.68 13.91 3.39
CA ASN A 99 0.53 14.69 3.23
C ASN A 99 1.25 14.32 1.93
N SER A 100 1.87 15.30 1.26
CA SER A 100 2.69 14.99 0.07
C SER A 100 3.98 14.27 0.50
N PRO A 101 4.27 13.05 0.02
CA PRO A 101 5.50 12.32 0.40
C PRO A 101 6.79 12.99 -0.10
N ARG A 102 6.66 13.96 -1.02
CA ARG A 102 7.77 14.62 -1.73
C ARG A 102 8.65 15.49 -0.84
N SER A 103 8.20 15.85 0.37
CA SER A 103 8.87 16.79 1.27
C SER A 103 9.84 16.15 2.27
N SER A 104 9.92 14.81 2.34
CA SER A 104 10.80 14.11 3.30
C SER A 104 12.04 13.55 2.58
N PRO A 105 13.26 13.69 3.12
CA PRO A 105 14.44 13.07 2.53
C PRO A 105 14.32 11.56 2.67
N MET A 106 13.73 10.92 1.67
CA MET A 106 13.84 9.50 1.45
C MET A 106 15.32 9.25 1.17
N GLY A 107 16.08 8.95 2.23
CA GLY A 107 17.51 8.63 2.12
C GLY A 107 17.73 7.67 0.97
N LYS A 108 18.82 7.87 0.21
CA LYS A 108 19.05 7.26 -1.10
C LYS A 108 18.53 5.81 -1.16
N PRO A 109 17.67 5.46 -2.13
CA PRO A 109 17.07 4.14 -2.16
C PRO A 109 18.14 3.05 -2.27
N PRO A 110 17.94 1.88 -1.65
CA PRO A 110 18.95 0.81 -1.63
C PRO A 110 19.33 0.32 -3.04
N TRP A 111 18.40 0.38 -4.00
CA TRP A 111 18.63 0.00 -5.40
C TRP A 111 19.48 0.98 -6.20
N SER A 112 19.83 2.16 -5.66
CA SER A 112 20.81 3.08 -6.27
C SER A 112 22.19 2.42 -6.50
N ARG A 113 22.47 1.34 -5.76
CA ARG A 113 23.71 0.55 -5.87
C ARG A 113 23.56 -0.70 -6.76
N CYS A 114 22.35 -0.99 -7.23
CA CYS A 114 22.03 -2.17 -8.03
C CYS A 114 21.88 -1.84 -9.52
N ALA A 115 22.49 -0.74 -10.00
CA ALA A 115 22.64 -0.56 -11.44
C ALA A 115 23.42 -1.76 -11.99
N PRO A 116 22.91 -2.47 -13.01
CA PRO A 116 23.70 -3.52 -13.66
C PRO A 116 24.97 -2.88 -14.22
N PRO A 117 26.11 -3.60 -14.23
CA PRO A 117 27.29 -3.12 -14.96
C PRO A 117 26.93 -2.89 -16.43
N PRO A 118 27.67 -1.99 -17.13
CA PRO A 118 27.39 -1.64 -18.52
C PRO A 118 27.36 -2.85 -19.45
#